data_AF-A0A076KVM2-F1
#
_entry.id   AF-A0A076KVM2-F1
#
_cell.length_a   1.000
_cell.length_b   1.000
_cell.length_c   1.000
_cell.angle_alpha   90.00
_cell.angle_beta   90.00
_cell.angle_gamma   90.00
#
_symmetry.space_group_name_H-M   'P 1'
#
loop_
_entity.id
_entity.type
_entity.pdbx_description
1 polymer ?
#
loop_
_entity_poly.entity_id
_entity_poly.type
_entity_poly.pdbx_seq_one_letter_code
_entity_poly.pdbx_strand_id
1 'polypeptide(L)'
;MKNLGVIFCLVLCVAVILVECADPPKPEPKVGEPQYSLQGAGGGKDHRNFQAGFNAGVGTRVWESKKKDASLDLGVSYGQGFARQSGHTFKSEPTYGFGGTFRWGRK
;
A
#
# COMPACT_ATOMS: atom_id res chain seq x y z
N MET A 1 -13.79 25.56 -33.80
CA MET A 1 -14.32 25.52 -32.41
C MET A 1 -14.46 24.11 -31.81
N LYS A 2 -14.53 23.02 -32.60
CA LYS A 2 -14.61 21.64 -32.06
C LYS A 2 -13.35 21.18 -31.31
N ASN A 3 -12.16 21.58 -31.76
CA ASN A 3 -10.90 21.09 -31.19
C ASN A 3 -10.58 21.69 -29.81
N LEU A 4 -11.11 22.88 -29.50
CA LEU A 4 -10.90 23.57 -28.22
C LEU A 4 -11.61 22.86 -27.06
N GLY A 5 -12.82 22.33 -27.28
CA GLY A 5 -13.55 21.56 -26.26
C GLY A 5 -12.88 20.23 -25.91
N VAL A 6 -12.28 19.56 -26.91
CA VAL A 6 -11.55 18.30 -26.71
C VAL A 6 -10.27 18.52 -25.90
N ILE A 7 -9.53 19.61 -26.20
CA ILE A 7 -8.33 19.99 -25.44
C ILE A 7 -8.70 20.33 -24.00
N PHE A 8 -9.77 21.11 -23.79
CA PHE A 8 -10.22 21.47 -22.45
C PHE A 8 -10.64 20.24 -21.62
N CYS A 9 -11.33 19.29 -22.24
CA CYS A 9 -11.73 18.03 -21.58
C CYS A 9 -10.51 17.17 -21.17
N LEU A 10 -9.50 17.08 -22.04
CA LEU A 10 -8.25 16.37 -21.74
C LEU A 10 -7.47 17.03 -20.59
N VAL A 11 -7.39 18.36 -20.56
CA VAL A 11 -6.74 19.10 -19.47
C VAL A 11 -7.48 18.87 -18.15
N LEU A 12 -8.81 18.83 -18.18
CA LEU A 12 -9.64 18.59 -17.00
C LEU A 12 -9.45 17.16 -16.46
N CYS A 13 -9.38 16.16 -17.35
CA CYS A 13 -9.06 14.79 -16.94
C CYS A 13 -7.66 14.67 -16.31
N VAL A 14 -6.64 15.33 -16.89
CA VAL A 14 -5.29 15.33 -16.31
C VAL A 14 -5.26 16.05 -14.96
N ALA A 15 -6.01 17.14 -14.79
CA ALA A 15 -6.09 17.86 -13.53
C ALA A 15 -6.73 17.03 -12.41
N VAL A 16 -7.79 16.26 -12.72
CA VAL A 16 -8.45 15.37 -11.74
C VAL A 16 -7.49 14.26 -11.28
N ILE A 17 -6.73 13.66 -12.21
CA ILE A 17 -5.73 12.62 -11.89
C ILE A 17 -4.64 13.15 -10.96
N LEU A 18 -4.18 14.39 -11.17
CA LEU A 18 -3.13 15.00 -10.35
C LEU A 18 -3.61 15.37 -8.93
N VAL A 19 -4.89 15.72 -8.77
CA VAL A 19 -5.46 16.10 -7.47
C VAL A 19 -5.72 14.88 -6.58
N GLU A 20 -6.06 13.73 -7.14
CA GLU A 20 -6.33 12.50 -6.37
C GLU A 20 -5.06 11.72 -5.96
N CYS A 21 -3.90 11.99 -6.55
CA CYS A 21 -2.65 11.28 -6.21
C CYS A 21 -1.77 11.94 -5.14
N ALA A 22 -2.11 13.12 -4.65
CA ALA A 22 -1.35 13.76 -3.58
C ALA A 22 -1.83 13.24 -2.22
N ASP A 23 -1.50 11.99 -1.90
CA ASP A 23 -1.63 11.48 -0.54
C ASP A 23 -0.87 12.45 0.40
N PRO A 24 -1.51 12.96 1.48
CA PRO A 24 -0.83 13.82 2.43
C PRO A 24 0.42 13.11 2.98
N PRO A 25 1.53 13.83 3.22
CA PRO A 25 2.75 13.22 3.72
C PRO A 25 2.42 12.49 5.02
N LYS A 26 2.50 11.15 5.00
CA LYS A 26 2.33 10.33 6.20
C LYS A 26 3.33 10.82 7.25
N PRO A 27 2.92 11.03 8.50
CA PRO A 27 3.82 11.46 9.55
C PRO A 27 5.02 10.53 9.60
N GLU A 28 6.22 11.10 9.64
CA GLU A 28 7.44 10.32 9.68
C GLU A 28 7.44 9.42 10.93
N PRO A 29 7.73 8.12 10.81
CA PRO A 29 7.69 7.25 11.95
C PRO A 29 8.74 7.64 12.99
N LYS A 30 8.34 7.78 14.25
CA LYS A 30 9.29 8.00 15.35
C LYS A 30 9.80 6.69 15.92
N VAL A 31 10.99 6.75 16.52
CA VAL A 31 11.57 5.62 17.24
C VAL A 31 10.62 5.16 18.35
N GLY A 32 10.28 3.87 18.37
CA GLY A 32 9.40 3.25 19.35
C GLY A 32 7.90 3.39 19.08
N GLU A 33 7.48 4.18 18.08
CA GLU A 33 6.07 4.25 17.69
C GLU A 33 5.71 3.03 16.81
N PRO A 34 4.62 2.31 17.11
CA PRO A 34 4.16 1.22 16.26
C PRO A 34 3.51 1.77 14.99
N GLN A 35 3.91 1.22 13.86
CA GLN A 35 3.41 1.47 12.52
C GLN A 35 2.53 0.30 12.12
N TYR A 36 1.24 0.55 11.93
CA TYR A 36 0.30 -0.45 11.44
C TYR A 36 0.11 -0.29 9.94
N SER A 37 0.09 -1.41 9.23
CA SER A 37 -0.26 -1.46 7.83
C SER A 37 -1.38 -2.48 7.65
N LEU A 38 -2.43 -2.08 6.94
CA LEU A 38 -3.48 -2.99 6.49
C LEU A 38 -3.71 -2.69 5.02
N GLN A 39 -3.49 -3.70 4.19
CA GLN A 39 -3.61 -3.63 2.74
C GLN A 39 -4.58 -4.70 2.31
N GLY A 40 -5.67 -4.31 1.67
CA GLY A 40 -6.58 -5.23 1.01
C GLY A 40 -6.35 -5.17 -0.50
N ALA A 41 -6.27 -6.31 -1.14
CA ALA A 41 -6.29 -6.42 -2.58
C ALA A 41 -7.44 -7.35 -2.98
N GLY A 42 -8.18 -6.98 -4.01
CA GLY A 42 -9.28 -7.82 -4.49
C GLY A 42 -9.59 -7.52 -5.94
N GLY A 43 -9.88 -8.57 -6.69
CA GLY A 43 -10.22 -8.52 -8.10
C GLY A 43 -10.99 -9.77 -8.49
N GLY A 44 -12.00 -9.63 -9.33
CA GLY A 44 -12.84 -10.75 -9.72
C GLY A 44 -13.72 -10.37 -10.89
N LYS A 45 -14.07 -11.36 -11.69
CA LYS A 45 -14.99 -11.16 -12.81
C LYS A 45 -16.44 -11.19 -12.33
N ASP A 46 -16.77 -12.21 -11.52
CA ASP A 46 -18.13 -12.49 -11.04
C ASP A 46 -18.11 -13.12 -9.64
N HIS A 47 -19.28 -13.29 -8.99
CA HIS A 47 -19.37 -13.94 -7.67
C HIS A 47 -18.89 -15.40 -7.63
N ARG A 48 -18.76 -16.05 -8.80
CA ARG A 48 -18.22 -17.42 -8.94
C ARG A 48 -16.71 -17.44 -9.13
N ASN A 49 -16.11 -16.31 -9.51
CA ASN A 49 -14.72 -16.14 -9.91
C ASN A 49 -14.16 -14.83 -9.34
N PHE A 50 -13.67 -14.86 -8.10
CA PHE A 50 -13.06 -13.70 -7.44
C PHE A 50 -11.78 -14.09 -6.71
N GLN A 51 -10.90 -13.13 -6.49
CA GLN A 51 -9.73 -13.24 -5.65
C GLN A 51 -9.71 -12.02 -4.73
N ALA A 52 -9.46 -12.26 -3.46
CA ALA A 52 -9.29 -11.26 -2.44
C ALA A 52 -8.13 -11.66 -1.55
N GLY A 53 -7.45 -10.71 -0.95
CA GLY A 53 -6.38 -10.96 -0.03
C GLY A 53 -6.19 -9.76 0.86
N PHE A 54 -5.67 -10.00 2.03
CA PHE A 54 -5.25 -8.94 2.92
C PHE A 54 -3.85 -9.21 3.44
N ASN A 55 -3.13 -8.14 3.68
CA ASN A 55 -1.86 -8.12 4.38
C ASN A 55 -1.97 -7.13 5.53
N ALA A 56 -1.81 -7.63 6.75
CA ALA A 56 -1.68 -6.83 7.94
C ALA A 56 -0.22 -6.87 8.40
N GLY A 57 0.30 -5.77 8.91
CA GLY A 57 1.64 -5.74 9.48
C GLY A 57 1.76 -4.72 10.58
N VAL A 58 2.62 -5.01 11.56
CA VAL A 58 3.01 -4.07 12.60
C VAL A 58 4.53 -4.02 12.64
N GLY A 59 5.06 -2.81 12.56
CA GLY A 59 6.49 -2.56 12.70
C GLY A 59 6.75 -1.39 13.64
N THR A 60 7.99 -1.20 14.03
CA THR A 60 8.42 -0.02 14.77
C THR A 60 9.80 0.39 14.32
N ARG A 61 10.06 1.69 14.35
CA ARG A 61 11.41 2.19 14.17
C ARG A 61 12.20 1.92 15.45
N VAL A 62 13.24 1.10 15.37
CA VAL A 62 14.06 0.77 16.55
C VAL A 62 15.23 1.71 16.71
N TRP A 63 15.68 2.33 15.62
CA TRP A 63 16.81 3.24 15.65
C TRP A 63 16.70 4.30 14.57
N GLU A 64 17.15 5.50 14.90
CA GLU A 64 17.32 6.60 13.96
C GLU A 64 18.64 7.31 14.27
N SER A 65 19.38 7.62 13.20
CA SER A 65 20.59 8.44 13.27
C SER A 65 20.30 9.84 13.83
N LYS A 66 21.28 10.43 14.53
CA LYS A 66 21.16 11.81 15.06
C LYS A 66 20.97 12.85 13.96
N LYS A 67 21.49 12.58 12.76
CA LYS A 67 21.39 13.46 11.58
C LYS A 67 20.13 13.19 10.74
N LYS A 68 19.28 12.23 11.16
CA LYS A 68 18.07 11.80 10.45
C LYS A 68 18.31 11.31 9.01
N ASP A 69 19.53 10.87 8.71
CA ASP A 69 19.98 10.37 7.39
C ASP A 69 19.97 8.85 7.29
N ALA A 70 19.79 8.15 8.42
CA ALA A 70 19.58 6.72 8.49
C ALA A 70 18.52 6.34 9.52
N SER A 71 17.78 5.26 9.24
CA SER A 71 16.81 4.65 10.14
C SER A 71 16.76 3.14 9.98
N LEU A 72 16.46 2.44 11.06
CA LEU A 72 16.23 1.00 11.10
C LEU A 72 14.83 0.74 11.66
N ASP A 73 14.02 0.07 10.86
CA ASP A 73 12.67 -0.36 11.22
C ASP A 73 12.65 -1.88 11.34
N LEU A 74 11.96 -2.43 12.35
CA LEU A 74 11.68 -3.86 12.47
C LEU A 74 10.18 -4.09 12.41
N GLY A 75 9.73 -5.21 11.87
CA GLY A 75 8.30 -5.51 11.86
C GLY A 75 7.96 -6.96 11.57
N VAL A 76 6.70 -7.27 11.84
CA VAL A 76 6.05 -8.52 11.52
C VAL A 76 4.87 -8.28 10.58
N SER A 77 4.61 -9.23 9.71
CA SER A 77 3.49 -9.20 8.77
C SER A 77 2.74 -10.52 8.76
N TYR A 78 1.45 -10.45 8.48
CA TYR A 78 0.53 -11.55 8.29
C TYR A 78 -0.31 -11.31 7.04
N GLY A 79 -0.26 -12.26 6.10
CA GLY A 79 -1.01 -12.21 4.85
C GLY A 79 -1.90 -13.42 4.67
N GLN A 80 -3.10 -13.23 4.13
CA GLN A 80 -3.99 -14.32 3.76
C GLN A 80 -4.80 -13.97 2.51
N GLY A 81 -4.83 -14.90 1.56
CA GLY A 81 -5.61 -14.85 0.34
C GLY A 81 -6.84 -15.75 0.40
N PHE A 82 -7.86 -15.34 -0.35
CA PHE A 82 -9.08 -16.07 -0.62
C PHE A 82 -9.35 -15.97 -2.12
N ALA A 83 -9.65 -17.07 -2.76
CA ALA A 83 -10.09 -17.08 -4.14
C ALA A 83 -11.35 -17.93 -4.26
N ARG A 84 -12.15 -17.67 -5.28
CA ARG A 84 -13.21 -18.53 -5.72
C ARG A 84 -13.03 -18.73 -7.21
N GLN A 85 -13.03 -19.97 -7.66
CA GLN A 85 -12.91 -20.31 -9.08
C GLN A 85 -13.93 -21.40 -9.41
N SER A 86 -14.74 -21.17 -10.45
CA SER A 86 -15.82 -22.06 -10.87
C SER A 86 -16.77 -22.45 -9.72
N GLY A 87 -17.00 -21.52 -8.79
CA GLY A 87 -17.88 -21.77 -7.63
C GLY A 87 -17.22 -22.49 -6.45
N HIS A 88 -15.97 -22.95 -6.56
CA HIS A 88 -15.21 -23.53 -5.45
C HIS A 88 -14.36 -22.46 -4.75
N THR A 89 -14.42 -22.43 -3.42
CA THR A 89 -13.64 -21.49 -2.61
C THR A 89 -12.29 -22.11 -2.26
N PHE A 90 -11.23 -21.37 -2.53
CA PHE A 90 -9.85 -21.66 -2.20
C PHE A 90 -9.35 -20.65 -1.17
N LYS A 91 -8.66 -21.13 -0.16
CA LYS A 91 -8.00 -20.29 0.84
C LYS A 91 -6.50 -20.49 0.68
N SER A 92 -5.72 -19.43 0.57
CA SER A 92 -4.27 -19.56 0.56
C SER A 92 -3.79 -19.96 1.96
N GLU A 93 -2.61 -20.57 2.01
CA GLU A 93 -1.90 -20.70 3.27
C GLU A 93 -1.57 -19.31 3.83
N PRO A 94 -1.64 -19.14 5.17
CA PRO A 94 -1.25 -17.90 5.81
C PRO A 94 0.25 -17.67 5.63
N THR A 95 0.62 -16.45 5.27
CA THR A 95 2.03 -16.03 5.16
C THR A 95 2.41 -15.18 6.36
N TYR A 96 3.47 -15.56 7.07
CA TYR A 96 4.04 -14.78 8.17
C TYR A 96 5.38 -14.23 7.74
N GLY A 97 5.65 -12.95 8.03
CA GLY A 97 6.93 -12.31 7.77
C GLY A 97 7.48 -11.69 9.03
N PHE A 98 8.80 -11.76 9.19
CA PHE A 98 9.56 -10.95 10.13
C PHE A 98 10.73 -10.34 9.36
N GLY A 99 10.94 -9.04 9.51
CA GLY A 99 11.97 -8.36 8.73
C GLY A 99 12.41 -7.04 9.33
N GLY A 100 13.61 -6.63 8.92
CA GLY A 100 14.15 -5.31 9.19
C GLY A 100 14.32 -4.53 7.90
N THR A 101 14.01 -3.24 7.93
CA THR A 101 14.26 -2.32 6.83
C THR A 101 15.27 -1.28 7.29
N PHE A 102 16.43 -1.25 6.64
CA PHE A 102 17.41 -0.18 6.83
C PHE A 102 17.25 0.84 5.70
N ARG A 103 17.01 2.10 6.05
CA ARG A 103 16.93 3.20 5.09
C ARG A 103 18.10 4.14 5.34
N TRP A 104 18.80 4.49 4.27
CA TRP A 104 19.91 5.44 4.29
C TRP A 104 19.79 6.38 3.09
N GLY A 105 19.95 7.67 3.34
CA GLY A 105 19.80 8.72 2.34
C GLY A 105 19.37 10.02 2.99
N ARG A 106 19.76 11.16 2.41
CA ARG A 106 19.22 12.45 2.85
C ARG A 106 17.71 12.44 2.60
N LYS A 107 16.93 12.64 3.67
CA LYS A 107 15.54 13.07 3.58
C LYS A 107 15.45 14.39 2.82
#